data_AF-A0A1V8SBL3-F1
#
_entry.id   AF-A0A1V8SBL3-F1
#
_cell.length_a   1.000
_cell.length_b   1.000
_cell.length_c   1.000
_cell.angle_alpha   90.00
_cell.angle_beta   90.00
_cell.angle_gamma   90.00
#
_symmetry.space_group_name_H-M   'P 1'
#
loop_
_entity.id
_entity.type
_entity.pdbx_description
1 polymer ?
#
loop_
_entity_poly.entity_id
_entity_poly.type
_entity_poly.pdbx_seq_one_letter_code
_entity_poly.pdbx_strand_id
1 'polypeptide(L)'
;MDNTVAILPASPALTDFDSLDGIEDLDAFLDAKGGLSRFPTPPLKDKTCIHVGIIEDVSEDESEDEVDELDIAAVFARELSGPGEPFWDDILAIEDLLLRAHMPIEIVALAFGILSKFLREPRALSEDKLGQPLAGPLITATVSIATLFNSDHPPPTQYWATHVGQPPVVAKYLDRLELKVLEALDWRLLRLSRPDAIAETLRLFERRREVPDSPPNDVELVKPDRMDFASINVL
;
A
#
# COMPACT_ATOMS: atom_id res chain seq x y z
N MET A 1 -58.08 19.07 -2.28
CA MET A 1 -57.71 19.13 -3.71
C MET A 1 -56.31 19.67 -3.74
N ASP A 2 -55.29 18.83 -3.84
CA ASP A 2 -53.90 19.26 -4.03
C ASP A 2 -53.21 18.23 -4.93
N ASN A 3 -53.22 18.50 -6.23
CA ASN A 3 -52.46 17.73 -7.22
C ASN A 3 -51.11 18.43 -7.41
N THR A 4 -50.11 18.03 -6.64
CA THR A 4 -48.73 18.47 -6.82
C THR A 4 -48.11 17.68 -7.97
N VAL A 5 -48.10 18.28 -9.17
CA VAL A 5 -47.39 17.74 -10.33
C VAL A 5 -45.89 17.93 -10.09
N ALA A 6 -45.15 16.83 -9.90
CA ALA A 6 -43.70 16.84 -9.87
C ALA A 6 -43.17 17.17 -11.27
N ILE A 7 -42.63 18.38 -11.45
CA ILE A 7 -41.93 18.79 -12.66
C ILE A 7 -40.51 18.25 -12.55
N LEU A 8 -40.22 17.15 -13.23
CA LEU A 8 -38.85 16.68 -13.44
C LEU A 8 -38.15 17.60 -14.45
N PRO A 9 -36.88 17.95 -14.26
CA PRO A 9 -36.10 18.68 -15.27
C PRO A 9 -36.00 17.84 -16.55
N ALA A 10 -36.06 18.51 -17.70
CA ALA A 10 -35.88 17.86 -18.99
C ALA A 10 -34.53 17.15 -19.05
N SER A 11 -34.50 15.91 -19.57
CA SER A 11 -33.25 15.20 -19.84
C SER A 11 -32.33 16.07 -20.71
N PRO A 12 -31.02 16.09 -20.44
CA PRO A 12 -30.09 16.85 -21.27
C PRO A 12 -30.15 16.34 -22.71
N ALA A 13 -30.15 17.27 -23.67
CA ALA A 13 -30.09 16.94 -25.08
C ALA A 13 -28.82 16.12 -25.36
N LEU A 14 -28.97 15.05 -26.14
CA LEU A 14 -27.85 14.31 -26.71
C LEU A 14 -27.02 15.31 -27.52
N THR A 15 -25.89 15.73 -26.97
CA THR A 15 -24.89 16.48 -27.71
C THR A 15 -24.11 15.50 -28.60
N ASP A 16 -23.75 15.94 -29.80
CA ASP A 16 -23.06 15.19 -30.88
C ASP A 16 -21.65 14.65 -30.53
N PHE A 17 -21.37 14.34 -29.26
CA PHE A 17 -20.05 13.95 -28.75
C PHE A 17 -19.88 12.44 -28.53
N ASP A 18 -20.87 11.61 -28.88
CA ASP A 18 -20.83 10.16 -28.55
C ASP A 18 -20.38 9.24 -29.70
N SER A 19 -20.01 9.79 -30.87
CA SER A 19 -19.34 9.04 -31.94
C SER A 19 -18.24 9.86 -32.60
N LEU A 20 -16.98 9.54 -32.31
CA LEU A 20 -15.82 9.99 -33.09
C LEU A 20 -15.60 9.16 -34.37
N ASP A 21 -16.53 8.25 -34.67
CA ASP A 21 -16.47 7.36 -35.83
C ASP A 21 -16.85 8.14 -37.10
N GLY A 22 -15.87 8.34 -38.00
CA GLY A 22 -16.06 9.03 -39.29
C GLY A 22 -15.40 10.40 -39.45
N ILE A 23 -14.55 10.85 -38.51
CA ILE A 23 -13.75 12.06 -38.70
C ILE A 23 -12.49 11.70 -39.50
N GLU A 24 -12.51 11.90 -40.81
CA GLU A 24 -11.39 11.59 -41.73
C GLU A 24 -10.16 12.49 -41.52
N ASP A 25 -10.32 13.64 -40.86
CA ASP A 25 -9.25 14.58 -40.57
C ASP A 25 -9.41 15.16 -39.16
N LEU A 26 -8.99 14.36 -38.17
CA LEU A 26 -9.07 14.70 -36.75
C LEU A 26 -8.28 15.97 -36.43
N ASP A 27 -7.16 16.19 -37.13
CA ASP A 27 -6.27 17.33 -36.91
C ASP A 27 -6.93 18.63 -37.39
N ALA A 28 -7.56 18.63 -38.56
CA ALA A 28 -8.33 19.78 -39.05
C ALA A 28 -9.52 20.10 -38.13
N PHE A 29 -10.16 19.08 -37.55
CA PHE A 29 -11.24 19.27 -36.58
C PHE A 29 -10.72 19.90 -35.27
N LEU A 30 -9.58 19.44 -34.75
CA LEU A 30 -8.97 20.00 -33.53
C LEU A 30 -8.51 21.45 -33.74
N ASP A 31 -7.92 21.77 -34.89
CA ASP A 31 -7.54 23.15 -35.23
C ASP A 31 -8.77 24.07 -35.35
N ALA A 32 -9.87 23.57 -35.90
CA ALA A 32 -11.12 24.32 -36.02
C ALA A 32 -11.80 24.63 -34.68
N LYS A 33 -11.52 23.86 -33.62
CA LYS A 33 -12.05 24.12 -32.26
C LYS A 33 -11.37 25.31 -31.57
N GLY A 34 -10.29 25.82 -32.14
CA GLY A 34 -9.55 26.97 -31.62
C GLY A 34 -8.80 26.66 -30.33
N GLY A 35 -7.86 27.53 -29.96
CA GLY A 35 -7.09 27.37 -28.74
C GLY A 35 -8.01 27.28 -27.51
N LEU A 36 -7.86 26.23 -26.70
CA LEU A 36 -8.63 25.97 -25.48
C LEU A 36 -8.58 27.14 -24.46
N SER A 37 -7.62 28.06 -24.61
CA SER A 37 -7.43 29.21 -23.72
C SER A 37 -8.22 30.44 -24.19
N ARG A 38 -9.47 30.57 -23.75
CA ARG A 38 -10.21 31.85 -23.81
C ARG A 38 -9.79 32.85 -22.73
N PHE A 39 -8.89 32.44 -21.84
CA PHE A 39 -8.28 33.32 -20.85
C PHE A 39 -6.99 33.91 -21.42
N PRO A 40 -6.72 35.21 -21.20
CA PRO A 40 -5.44 35.79 -21.56
C PRO A 40 -4.35 35.04 -20.78
N THR A 41 -3.48 34.34 -21.51
CA THR A 41 -2.30 33.72 -20.92
C THR A 41 -1.50 34.84 -20.24
N PRO A 42 -1.22 34.75 -18.93
CA PRO A 42 -0.43 35.76 -18.23
C PRO A 42 0.89 36.00 -18.98
N PRO A 43 1.34 37.26 -19.15
CA PRO A 43 2.58 37.53 -19.84
C PRO A 43 3.74 36.88 -19.07
N LEU A 44 4.50 36.04 -19.76
CA LEU A 44 5.69 35.40 -19.24
C LEU A 44 6.73 36.48 -18.89
N LYS A 45 6.85 36.81 -17.60
CA LYS A 45 8.03 37.52 -17.09
C LYS A 45 9.12 36.49 -16.87
N ASP A 46 10.23 36.73 -17.58
CA ASP A 46 11.53 36.10 -17.48
C ASP A 46 11.59 34.61 -17.89
N LYS A 47 12.45 34.38 -18.89
CA LYS A 47 12.62 33.13 -19.61
C LYS A 47 13.37 32.11 -18.75
N THR A 48 12.64 31.16 -18.18
CA THR A 48 13.13 29.79 -17.99
C THR A 48 12.25 28.89 -18.82
N CYS A 49 12.69 28.61 -20.04
CA CYS A 49 12.14 27.53 -20.84
C CYS A 49 12.55 26.22 -20.16
N ILE A 50 11.60 25.53 -19.53
CA ILE A 50 11.82 24.16 -19.06
C ILE A 50 11.70 23.29 -20.30
N HIS A 51 12.84 22.85 -20.82
CA HIS A 51 12.88 21.88 -21.90
C HIS A 51 12.47 20.54 -21.30
N VAL A 52 11.20 20.16 -21.45
CA VAL A 52 10.75 18.80 -21.15
C VAL A 52 11.29 17.93 -22.27
N GLY A 53 12.50 17.40 -22.07
CA GLY A 53 12.99 16.29 -22.88
C GLY A 53 12.08 15.10 -22.64
N ILE A 54 11.60 14.50 -23.72
CA ILE A 54 11.00 13.17 -23.67
C ILE A 54 12.12 12.26 -23.14
N ILE A 55 11.94 11.73 -21.94
CA ILE A 55 12.82 10.70 -21.41
C ILE A 55 12.50 9.46 -22.25
N GLU A 56 13.35 9.16 -23.23
CA GLU A 56 13.36 7.85 -23.89
C GLU A 56 13.49 6.78 -22.81
N ASP A 57 12.66 5.74 -22.94
CA ASP A 57 12.48 4.64 -22.00
C ASP A 57 13.76 4.31 -21.23
N VAL A 58 13.71 4.58 -19.92
CA VAL A 58 14.68 4.03 -18.97
C VAL A 58 14.45 2.53 -19.01
N SER A 59 15.40 1.82 -19.61
CA SER A 59 15.51 0.38 -19.51
C SER A 59 15.33 -0.05 -18.06
N GLU A 60 14.44 -1.02 -17.84
CA GLU A 60 14.33 -1.81 -16.62
C GLU A 60 15.67 -2.54 -16.40
N ASP A 61 16.66 -1.81 -15.87
CA ASP A 61 17.77 -2.43 -15.17
C ASP A 61 17.14 -3.03 -13.90
N GLU A 62 16.91 -4.34 -13.90
CA GLU A 62 16.62 -5.13 -12.71
C GLU A 62 17.84 -5.01 -11.77
N SER A 63 17.91 -3.91 -11.02
CA SER A 63 18.86 -3.78 -9.94
C SER A 63 18.49 -4.81 -8.88
N GLU A 64 19.42 -5.69 -8.54
CA GLU A 64 19.31 -6.71 -7.47
C GLU A 64 19.09 -6.11 -6.06
N ASP A 65 18.71 -4.84 -5.94
CA ASP A 65 18.48 -4.09 -4.70
C ASP A 65 17.00 -3.76 -4.44
N GLU A 66 16.08 -4.33 -5.22
CA GLU A 66 14.65 -4.22 -4.95
C GLU A 66 14.27 -4.98 -3.66
N VAL A 67 13.46 -4.34 -2.82
CA VAL A 67 13.00 -4.91 -1.55
C VAL A 67 11.92 -5.94 -1.85
N ASP A 68 12.17 -7.21 -1.53
CA ASP A 68 11.23 -8.31 -1.74
C ASP A 68 9.94 -8.09 -0.91
N GLU A 69 8.77 -8.23 -1.55
CA GLU A 69 7.46 -8.16 -0.88
C GLU A 69 7.34 -9.14 0.28
N LEU A 70 8.03 -10.28 0.22
CA LEU A 70 8.05 -11.27 1.30
C LEU A 70 8.72 -10.72 2.56
N ASP A 71 9.82 -9.97 2.41
CA ASP A 71 10.52 -9.31 3.52
C ASP A 71 9.65 -8.22 4.14
N ILE A 72 8.96 -7.44 3.30
CA ILE A 72 8.01 -6.41 3.74
C ILE A 72 6.86 -7.07 4.52
N ALA A 73 6.27 -8.14 3.96
CA ALA A 73 5.19 -8.88 4.59
C ALA A 73 5.60 -9.44 5.96
N ALA A 74 6.83 -9.94 6.10
CA ALA A 74 7.37 -10.40 7.37
C ALA A 74 7.48 -9.28 8.42
N VAL A 75 7.76 -8.04 8.01
CA VAL A 75 7.79 -6.87 8.90
C VAL A 75 6.38 -6.50 9.36
N PHE A 76 5.40 -6.49 8.46
CA PHE A 76 3.98 -6.29 8.81
C PHE A 76 3.47 -7.37 9.78
N ALA A 77 3.73 -8.65 9.49
CA ALA A 77 3.30 -9.76 10.31
C ALA A 77 3.87 -9.65 11.73
N ARG A 78 5.17 -9.29 11.85
CA ARG A 78 5.80 -9.10 13.15
C ARG A 78 5.17 -7.96 13.95
N GLU A 79 4.87 -6.82 13.32
CA GLU A 79 4.23 -5.70 14.02
C GLU A 79 2.83 -6.11 14.53
N LEU A 80 2.09 -6.93 13.77
CA LEU A 80 0.80 -7.47 14.19
C LEU A 80 0.88 -8.52 15.31
N SER A 81 1.90 -9.37 15.30
CA SER A 81 2.14 -10.40 16.32
C SER A 81 2.70 -9.84 17.64
N GLY A 82 3.21 -8.61 17.63
CA GLY A 82 3.78 -7.95 18.81
C GLY A 82 5.04 -8.69 19.29
N PRO A 83 5.10 -9.16 20.55
CA PRO A 83 6.28 -9.87 21.08
C PRO A 83 6.38 -11.33 20.58
N GLY A 84 5.35 -11.86 19.91
CA GLY A 84 5.35 -13.22 19.36
C GLY A 84 6.03 -13.31 17.99
N GLU A 85 6.40 -14.54 17.60
CA GLU A 85 6.85 -14.81 16.24
C GLU A 85 5.63 -14.90 15.29
N PRO A 86 5.66 -14.24 14.11
CA PRO A 86 4.57 -14.34 13.15
C PRO A 86 4.48 -15.75 12.55
N PHE A 87 3.26 -16.21 12.26
CA PHE A 87 3.06 -17.45 11.53
C PHE A 87 3.41 -17.26 10.05
N TRP A 88 4.00 -18.28 9.43
CA TRP A 88 4.33 -18.25 8.00
C TRP A 88 3.10 -18.00 7.12
N ASP A 89 1.96 -18.59 7.48
CA ASP A 89 0.70 -18.40 6.76
C ASP A 89 0.23 -16.93 6.78
N ASP A 90 0.48 -16.20 7.88
CA ASP A 90 0.16 -14.78 7.97
C ASP A 90 1.09 -13.95 7.07
N ILE A 91 2.36 -14.29 6.99
CA ILE A 91 3.34 -13.64 6.10
C ILE A 91 2.89 -13.79 4.65
N LEU A 92 2.60 -15.02 4.20
CA LEU A 92 2.15 -15.29 2.82
C LEU A 92 0.83 -14.58 2.50
N ALA A 93 -0.11 -14.52 3.46
CA ALA A 93 -1.37 -13.82 3.25
C ALA A 93 -1.18 -12.30 3.10
N ILE A 94 -0.18 -11.73 3.77
CA ILE A 94 0.15 -10.31 3.69
C ILE A 94 0.91 -10.01 2.39
N GLU A 95 1.86 -10.86 2.01
CA GLU A 95 2.57 -10.78 0.73
C GLU A 95 1.58 -10.77 -0.44
N ASP A 96 0.67 -11.75 -0.49
CA ASP A 96 -0.37 -11.81 -1.52
C ASP A 96 -1.26 -10.55 -1.55
N LEU A 97 -1.58 -9.98 -0.38
CA LEU A 97 -2.32 -8.72 -0.28
C LEU A 97 -1.51 -7.55 -0.87
N LEU A 98 -0.22 -7.44 -0.56
CA LEU A 98 0.66 -6.38 -1.06
C LEU A 98 0.86 -6.49 -2.58
N LEU A 99 1.08 -7.70 -3.09
CA LEU A 99 1.19 -7.98 -4.52
C LEU A 99 -0.10 -7.60 -5.27
N ARG A 100 -1.28 -7.89 -4.72
CA ARG A 100 -2.57 -7.50 -5.30
C ARG A 100 -2.85 -6.00 -5.19
N ALA A 101 -2.33 -5.33 -4.16
CA ALA A 101 -2.45 -3.90 -4.01
C ALA A 101 -1.62 -3.15 -5.08
N HIS A 102 -0.45 -3.66 -5.45
CA HIS A 102 0.45 -3.06 -6.44
C HIS A 102 0.69 -1.56 -6.17
N MET A 103 1.17 -1.25 -4.97
CA MET A 103 1.38 0.12 -4.50
C MET A 103 2.86 0.49 -4.49
N PRO A 104 3.21 1.77 -4.74
CA PRO A 104 4.58 2.25 -4.56
C PRO A 104 5.08 1.98 -3.13
N ILE A 105 6.36 1.66 -2.99
CA ILE A 105 6.95 1.28 -1.71
C ILE A 105 6.80 2.36 -0.63
N GLU A 106 6.76 3.64 -1.02
CA GLU A 106 6.54 4.76 -0.10
C GLU A 106 5.13 4.74 0.49
N ILE A 107 4.13 4.30 -0.28
CA ILE A 107 2.75 4.13 0.18
C ILE A 107 2.68 2.95 1.15
N VAL A 108 3.39 1.86 0.86
CA VAL A 108 3.49 0.69 1.76
C VAL A 108 4.18 1.06 3.06
N ALA A 109 5.27 1.85 3.00
CA ALA A 109 5.97 2.37 4.17
C ALA A 109 5.09 3.30 5.02
N LEU A 110 4.30 4.17 4.38
CA LEU A 110 3.31 4.99 5.08
C LEU A 110 2.23 4.12 5.74
N ALA A 111 1.70 3.12 5.03
CA ALA A 111 0.71 2.20 5.57
C ALA A 111 1.25 1.45 6.81
N PHE A 112 2.50 0.98 6.76
CA PHE A 112 3.16 0.38 7.91
C PHE A 112 3.29 1.36 9.09
N GLY A 113 3.64 2.62 8.82
CA GLY A 113 3.71 3.67 9.84
C GLY A 113 2.35 3.95 10.50
N ILE A 114 1.27 3.95 9.71
CA ILE A 114 -0.12 4.07 10.17
C ILE A 114 -0.47 2.87 11.05
N LEU A 115 -0.21 1.65 10.59
CA LEU A 115 -0.45 0.41 11.32
C LEU A 115 0.28 0.37 12.66
N SER A 116 1.60 0.59 12.64
CA SER A 116 2.46 0.57 13.83
C SER A 116 1.97 1.56 14.87
N LYS A 117 1.55 2.75 14.44
CA LYS A 117 1.04 3.76 15.36
C LYS A 117 -0.34 3.42 15.90
N PHE A 118 -1.23 2.88 15.07
CA PHE A 118 -2.54 2.38 15.50
C PHE A 118 -2.41 1.29 16.58
N LEU A 119 -1.50 0.31 16.39
CA LEU A 119 -1.30 -0.79 17.33
C LEU A 119 -0.69 -0.36 18.66
N ARG A 120 0.08 0.73 18.67
CA ARG A 120 0.72 1.28 19.89
C ARG A 120 -0.18 2.23 20.68
N GLU A 121 -1.28 2.71 20.10
CA GLU A 121 -2.20 3.62 20.77
C GLU A 121 -3.16 2.86 21.71
N PRO A 122 -3.13 3.12 23.03
CA PRO A 122 -3.93 2.39 24.02
C PRO A 122 -5.45 2.59 23.85
N ARG A 123 -5.86 3.57 23.04
CA ARG A 123 -7.28 3.86 22.74
C ARG A 123 -7.86 3.03 21.59
N ALA A 124 -7.02 2.46 20.73
CA ALA A 124 -7.46 1.79 19.50
C ALA A 124 -8.30 0.51 19.74
N LEU A 125 -8.14 -0.10 20.92
CA LEU A 125 -8.75 -1.39 21.26
C LEU A 125 -9.89 -1.29 22.29
N SER A 126 -10.18 -0.11 22.83
CA SER A 126 -11.13 0.05 23.93
C SER A 126 -12.49 0.57 23.42
N GLU A 127 -13.53 -0.24 23.66
CA GLU A 127 -14.97 0.08 23.61
C GLU A 127 -15.77 0.05 22.29
N ASP A 128 -15.29 -0.58 21.21
CA ASP A 128 -16.15 -0.73 20.02
C ASP A 128 -16.67 -2.16 19.80
N LYS A 129 -17.93 -2.27 19.33
CA LYS A 129 -18.61 -3.53 18.98
C LYS A 129 -17.96 -4.24 17.78
N LEU A 130 -17.10 -3.53 17.06
CA LEU A 130 -16.11 -4.12 16.17
C LEU A 130 -15.08 -4.81 17.06
N GLY A 131 -15.25 -6.12 17.28
CA GLY A 131 -14.23 -6.95 17.93
C GLY A 131 -12.85 -6.76 17.29
N GLN A 132 -11.80 -7.28 17.94
CA GLN A 132 -10.41 -7.11 17.49
C GLN A 132 -10.29 -7.35 15.96
N PRO A 133 -9.84 -6.34 15.19
CA PRO A 133 -9.84 -6.44 13.74
C PRO A 133 -8.88 -7.54 13.30
N LEU A 134 -9.29 -8.32 12.29
CA LEU A 134 -8.44 -9.32 11.67
C LEU A 134 -7.27 -8.62 10.95
N ALA A 135 -6.11 -9.28 10.89
CA ALA A 135 -4.88 -8.75 10.32
C ALA A 135 -5.05 -8.23 8.88
N GLY A 136 -5.58 -9.06 7.98
CA GLY A 136 -5.76 -8.71 6.56
C GLY A 136 -6.60 -7.45 6.33
N PRO A 137 -7.84 -7.36 6.88
CA PRO A 137 -8.66 -6.16 6.77
C PRO A 137 -8.02 -4.92 7.39
N LEU A 138 -7.27 -5.06 8.49
CA LEU A 138 -6.56 -3.95 9.10
C LEU A 138 -5.45 -3.43 8.19
N ILE A 139 -4.62 -4.30 7.63
CA ILE A 139 -3.58 -3.93 6.66
C ILE A 139 -4.24 -3.26 5.44
N THR A 140 -5.30 -3.87 4.91
CA THR A 140 -6.06 -3.32 3.76
C THR A 140 -6.55 -1.90 4.07
N ALA A 141 -7.10 -1.65 5.26
CA ALA A 141 -7.54 -0.32 5.68
C ALA A 141 -6.37 0.67 5.75
N THR A 142 -5.23 0.26 6.30
CA THR A 142 -4.05 1.14 6.41
C THR A 142 -3.44 1.49 5.04
N VAL A 143 -3.42 0.54 4.11
CA VAL A 143 -2.99 0.78 2.72
C VAL A 143 -3.98 1.67 1.99
N SER A 144 -5.28 1.42 2.13
CA SER A 144 -6.34 2.28 1.58
C SER A 144 -6.22 3.72 2.07
N ILE A 145 -6.01 3.95 3.37
CA ILE A 145 -5.78 5.28 3.95
C ILE A 145 -4.51 5.93 3.39
N ALA A 146 -3.41 5.18 3.30
CA ALA A 146 -2.16 5.71 2.75
C ALA A 146 -2.33 6.17 1.30
N THR A 147 -3.06 5.41 0.50
CA THR A 147 -3.40 5.76 -0.89
C THR A 147 -4.35 6.96 -0.95
N LEU A 148 -5.40 6.98 -0.12
CA LEU A 148 -6.33 8.09 0.00
C LEU A 148 -5.62 9.41 0.33
N PHE A 149 -4.58 9.34 1.16
CA PHE A 149 -3.82 10.51 1.59
C PHE A 149 -2.88 11.06 0.50
N ASN A 150 -2.37 10.22 -0.39
CA ASN A 150 -1.33 10.57 -1.37
C ASN A 150 -1.79 10.59 -2.83
N SER A 151 -3.03 10.21 -3.12
CA SER A 151 -3.58 10.19 -4.48
C SER A 151 -4.68 11.24 -4.63
N ASP A 152 -4.66 11.97 -5.75
CA ASP A 152 -5.77 12.86 -6.16
C ASP A 152 -7.01 12.06 -6.58
N HIS A 153 -6.81 10.80 -7.00
CA HIS A 153 -7.84 9.90 -7.52
C HIS A 153 -7.71 8.50 -6.88
N PRO A 154 -7.95 8.37 -5.56
CA PRO A 154 -7.81 7.10 -4.88
C PRO A 154 -8.91 6.12 -5.31
N PRO A 155 -8.61 4.81 -5.39
CA PRO A 155 -9.63 3.80 -5.66
C PRO A 155 -10.73 3.81 -4.59
N PRO A 156 -12.00 3.53 -4.96
CA PRO A 156 -13.08 3.49 -3.99
C PRO A 156 -12.89 2.36 -2.97
N THR A 157 -13.42 2.48 -1.75
CA THR A 157 -13.34 1.43 -0.71
C THR A 157 -13.76 0.04 -1.21
N GLN A 158 -14.73 -0.02 -2.13
CA GLN A 158 -15.17 -1.26 -2.75
C GLN A 158 -14.04 -2.01 -3.46
N TYR A 159 -13.12 -1.30 -4.13
CA TYR A 159 -11.95 -1.89 -4.78
C TYR A 159 -11.08 -2.62 -3.75
N TRP A 160 -10.73 -1.92 -2.67
CA TRP A 160 -9.91 -2.47 -1.58
C TRP A 160 -10.59 -3.66 -0.92
N ALA A 161 -11.89 -3.57 -0.66
CA ALA A 161 -12.65 -4.61 0.03
C ALA A 161 -12.78 -5.92 -0.76
N THR A 162 -12.84 -5.86 -2.10
CA THR A 162 -13.07 -7.06 -2.94
C THR A 162 -11.87 -7.54 -3.73
N HIS A 163 -10.97 -6.64 -4.17
CA HIS A 163 -9.84 -6.99 -5.03
C HIS A 163 -8.54 -7.16 -4.24
N VAL A 164 -8.35 -6.38 -3.17
CA VAL A 164 -7.12 -6.37 -2.36
C VAL A 164 -7.30 -7.11 -1.02
N GLY A 165 -8.46 -7.00 -0.37
CA GLY A 165 -8.74 -7.72 0.86
C GLY A 165 -8.87 -9.22 0.64
N GLN A 166 -8.13 -10.01 1.43
CA GLN A 166 -8.29 -11.48 1.49
C GLN A 166 -8.39 -11.94 2.95
N PRO A 167 -9.50 -12.60 3.33
CA PRO A 167 -10.71 -12.82 2.52
C PRO A 167 -11.42 -11.50 2.16
N PRO A 168 -12.21 -11.46 1.07
CA PRO A 168 -13.01 -10.29 0.71
C PRO A 168 -13.90 -9.86 1.87
N VAL A 169 -13.94 -8.56 2.13
CA VAL A 169 -14.74 -7.97 3.21
C VAL A 169 -15.87 -7.11 2.66
N VAL A 170 -16.88 -6.85 3.48
CA VAL A 170 -17.93 -5.90 3.13
C VAL A 170 -17.31 -4.49 3.16
N ALA A 171 -17.47 -3.70 2.08
CA ALA A 171 -16.90 -2.36 2.01
C ALA A 171 -17.28 -1.47 3.20
N LYS A 172 -18.53 -1.55 3.67
CA LYS A 172 -19.00 -0.84 4.88
C LYS A 172 -18.24 -1.22 6.16
N TYR A 173 -17.73 -2.45 6.25
CA TYR A 173 -16.87 -2.86 7.36
C TYR A 173 -15.49 -2.22 7.23
N LEU A 174 -14.94 -2.17 6.01
CA LEU A 174 -13.66 -1.51 5.74
C LEU A 174 -13.74 0.00 6.00
N ASP A 175 -14.77 0.71 5.53
CA ASP A 175 -14.99 2.14 5.82
C ASP A 175 -14.99 2.43 7.34
N ARG A 176 -15.66 1.57 8.12
CA ARG A 176 -15.70 1.70 9.58
C ARG A 176 -14.33 1.48 10.21
N LEU A 177 -13.57 0.52 9.68
CA LEU A 177 -12.23 0.23 10.16
C LEU A 177 -11.26 1.38 9.83
N GLU A 178 -11.36 1.95 8.62
CA GLU A 178 -10.60 3.14 8.23
C GLU A 178 -10.88 4.32 9.16
N LEU A 179 -12.15 4.61 9.42
CA LEU A 179 -12.56 5.66 10.35
C LEU A 179 -12.01 5.42 11.76
N LYS A 180 -12.04 4.17 12.25
CA LYS A 180 -11.49 3.80 13.56
C LYS A 180 -9.98 4.00 13.62
N VAL A 181 -9.26 3.65 12.55
CA VAL A 181 -7.81 3.90 12.44
C VAL A 181 -7.52 5.39 12.43
N LEU A 182 -8.24 6.18 11.64
CA LEU A 182 -8.08 7.63 11.56
C LEU A 182 -8.39 8.33 12.90
N GLU A 183 -9.45 7.90 13.58
CA GLU A 183 -9.83 8.42 14.90
C GLU A 183 -8.77 8.10 15.96
N ALA A 184 -8.25 6.87 15.98
CA ALA A 184 -7.17 6.48 16.89
C ALA A 184 -5.88 7.30 16.66
N LEU A 185 -5.66 7.76 15.43
CA LEU A 185 -4.53 8.61 15.06
C LEU A 185 -4.81 10.12 15.23
N ASP A 186 -5.98 10.50 15.75
CA ASP A 186 -6.45 11.89 15.86
C ASP A 186 -6.36 12.63 14.51
N TRP A 187 -6.55 11.91 13.41
CA TRP A 187 -6.44 12.40 12.02
C TRP A 187 -5.04 12.96 11.65
N ARG A 188 -3.99 12.63 12.41
CA ARG A 188 -2.63 13.20 12.23
C ARG A 188 -1.74 12.36 11.32
N LEU A 189 -2.12 12.20 10.05
CA LEU A 189 -1.33 11.45 9.05
C LEU A 189 -0.08 12.19 8.56
N LEU A 190 -0.11 13.52 8.52
CA LEU A 190 0.98 14.35 7.97
C LEU A 190 2.35 14.11 8.63
N ARG A 191 2.38 13.68 9.90
CA ARG A 191 3.64 13.38 10.60
C ARG A 191 4.27 12.07 10.12
N LEU A 192 3.44 11.12 9.71
CA LEU A 192 3.84 9.80 9.21
C LEU A 192 4.26 9.89 7.74
N SER A 193 3.68 10.81 6.97
CA SER A 193 4.00 11.03 5.56
C SER A 193 5.24 11.89 5.32
N ARG A 194 5.99 12.25 6.37
CA ARG A 194 7.22 13.04 6.20
C ARG A 194 8.30 12.16 5.56
N PRO A 195 9.15 12.72 4.67
CA PRO A 195 10.23 11.96 4.04
C PRO A 195 11.11 11.22 5.05
N ASP A 196 11.46 11.86 6.17
CA ASP A 196 12.27 11.25 7.23
C ASP A 196 11.60 10.02 7.86
N ALA A 197 10.27 10.09 8.05
CA ALA A 197 9.51 8.99 8.65
C ALA A 197 9.35 7.82 7.67
N ILE A 198 9.14 8.12 6.38
CA ILE A 198 9.09 7.12 5.32
C ILE A 198 10.45 6.44 5.18
N ALA A 199 11.55 7.22 5.11
CA ALA A 199 12.90 6.69 4.98
C ALA A 199 13.31 5.78 6.15
N GLU A 200 12.88 6.10 7.37
CA GLU A 200 13.14 5.22 8.51
C GLU A 200 12.39 3.89 8.40
N THR A 201 11.16 3.90 7.90
CA THR A 201 10.41 2.65 7.64
C THR A 201 11.05 1.83 6.52
N LEU A 202 11.51 2.46 5.44
CA LEU A 202 12.18 1.75 4.34
C LEU A 202 13.45 1.02 4.82
N ARG A 203 14.25 1.66 5.68
CA ARG A 203 15.41 1.02 6.32
C ARG A 203 15.04 -0.20 7.17
N LEU A 204 13.82 -0.25 7.74
CA LEU A 204 13.36 -1.43 8.47
C LEU A 204 13.10 -2.61 7.54
N PHE A 205 12.61 -2.34 6.32
CA PHE A 205 12.44 -3.37 5.30
C PHE A 205 13.80 -3.89 4.81
N GLU A 206 14.74 -2.98 4.52
CA GLU A 206 16.10 -3.34 4.09
C GLU A 206 16.87 -4.17 5.12
N ARG A 207 16.76 -3.85 6.42
CA ARG A 207 17.50 -4.57 7.49
C ARG A 207 17.17 -6.06 7.55
N ARG A 208 16.00 -6.50 7.09
CA ARG A 208 15.64 -7.93 7.08
C ARG A 208 16.47 -8.74 6.09
N ARG A 209 16.85 -8.13 4.96
CA ARG A 209 17.70 -8.74 3.92
C ARG A 209 19.08 -9.12 4.44
N GLU A 210 19.60 -8.39 5.42
CA GLU A 210 20.97 -8.58 5.93
C GLU A 210 21.16 -9.79 6.87
N VAL A 211 20.12 -10.60 7.16
CA VAL A 211 20.32 -11.84 7.91
C VAL A 211 21.08 -12.82 7.02
N PRO A 212 22.36 -13.11 7.29
CA PRO A 212 23.15 -13.94 6.39
C PRO A 212 22.71 -15.39 6.54
N ASP A 213 22.49 -16.06 5.41
CA ASP A 213 22.60 -17.52 5.24
C ASP A 213 24.03 -18.00 5.53
N SER A 214 24.54 -17.73 6.73
CA SER A 214 25.71 -18.42 7.25
C SER A 214 25.22 -19.70 7.92
N PRO A 215 25.43 -20.88 7.32
CA PRO A 215 25.19 -22.12 8.04
C PRO A 215 26.06 -22.11 9.31
N PRO A 216 25.57 -22.68 10.43
CA PRO A 216 26.41 -22.86 11.61
C PRO A 216 27.57 -23.79 11.22
N ASN A 217 28.74 -23.21 10.99
CA ASN A 217 30.01 -23.93 10.92
C ASN A 217 30.39 -24.38 12.33
N ASP A 218 29.62 -25.32 12.88
CA ASP A 218 30.00 -26.13 14.03
C ASP A 218 29.99 -27.60 13.58
N VAL A 219 30.89 -27.92 12.64
CA VAL A 219 31.37 -29.30 12.51
C VAL A 219 32.47 -29.47 13.55
N GLU A 220 32.06 -29.72 14.79
CA GLU A 220 32.93 -30.24 15.83
C GLU A 220 33.48 -31.58 15.32
N LEU A 221 34.76 -31.57 14.93
CA LEU A 221 35.48 -32.75 14.46
C LEU A 221 35.63 -33.72 15.65
N VAL A 222 34.65 -34.62 15.82
CA VAL A 222 34.70 -35.69 16.81
C VAL A 222 35.96 -36.51 16.59
N LYS A 223 36.93 -36.40 17.51
CA LYS A 223 38.06 -37.33 17.60
C LYS A 223 37.55 -38.64 18.22
N PRO A 224 37.60 -39.77 17.52
CA PRO A 224 37.32 -41.06 18.13
C PRO A 224 38.65 -41.63 18.61
N ASP A 225 38.98 -41.49 19.89
CA ASP A 225 39.77 -42.52 20.57
C ASP A 225 39.85 -42.31 22.09
N ARG A 226 39.04 -43.11 22.80
CA ARG A 226 39.39 -43.79 24.06
C ARG A 226 38.12 -44.51 24.55
N MET A 227 37.90 -45.70 24.03
CA MET A 227 37.04 -46.66 24.72
C MET A 227 37.82 -47.31 25.86
N ASP A 228 37.25 -47.21 27.05
CA ASP A 228 37.79 -47.69 28.30
C ASP A 228 37.90 -49.22 28.34
N PHE A 229 39.05 -49.71 28.77
CA PHE A 229 39.21 -51.04 29.34
C PHE A 229 38.76 -51.00 30.80
N ALA A 230 37.57 -51.52 31.10
CA ALA A 230 37.22 -51.92 32.45
C ALA A 230 36.44 -53.23 32.40
N SER A 231 37.21 -54.32 32.45
CA SER A 231 36.72 -55.65 32.80
C SER A 231 36.15 -55.61 34.21
N ILE A 232 34.86 -55.90 34.37
CA ILE A 232 34.28 -56.26 35.67
C ILE A 232 34.13 -57.77 35.68
N ASN A 233 34.96 -58.40 36.50
CA ASN A 233 34.96 -59.80 36.86
C ASN A 233 34.32 -59.92 38.25
N VAL A 234 33.45 -60.94 38.43
CA VAL A 234 33.24 -61.71 39.70
C VAL A 234 32.56 -60.90 40.84
N LEU A 235 31.46 -61.30 41.48
CA LEU A 235 30.92 -62.61 41.91
C LEU A 235 29.40 -62.46 42.12
#